data_AF-A0A7X8MM82-F1
#
_entry.id   AF-A0A7X8MM82-F1
#
_cell.length_a   1.000
_cell.length_b   1.000
_cell.length_c   1.000
_cell.angle_alpha   90.00
_cell.angle_beta   90.00
_cell.angle_gamma   90.00
#
_symmetry.space_group_name_H-M   'P 1'
#
loop_
_entity.id
_entity.type
_entity.pdbx_description
1 polymer ?
#
loop_
_entity_poly.entity_id
_entity_poly.type
_entity_poly.pdbx_seq_one_letter_code
_entity_poly.pdbx_strand_id
1 'polypeptide(L)'
;MELPIYEVLQRNEQHILAEWRSKVFSQVPHVSLSGSTSKSQFTDPISYNIEKDTAVIFKWLIKNADDKDLAEALEEICRLRAVQNSKPSEALGFIWALKQVIHQLLANQKIISSNADGLIDVDERIDEIARQSFDFYCACRAQIYELTVNEIKRMYGRDAG
;
A
#
# COMPACT_ATOMS: atom_id res chain seq x y z
N MET A 1 -4.24 19.42 27.02
CA MET A 1 -3.79 19.94 25.71
C MET A 1 -3.98 18.79 24.76
N GLU A 2 -5.00 18.86 23.90
CA GLU A 2 -5.23 17.83 22.88
C GLU A 2 -4.00 17.80 21.97
N LEU A 3 -3.42 16.61 21.79
CA LEU A 3 -2.34 16.43 20.82
C LEU A 3 -2.99 16.32 19.45
N PRO A 4 -2.59 17.12 18.45
CA PRO A 4 -3.12 16.99 17.11
C PRO A 4 -2.95 15.54 16.65
N ILE A 5 -3.97 14.95 16.05
CA ILE A 5 -4.02 13.53 15.68
C ILE A 5 -2.73 13.05 15.00
N TYR A 6 -2.12 13.89 14.16
CA TYR A 6 -0.86 13.62 13.47
C TYR A 6 0.34 13.44 14.40
N GLU A 7 0.41 14.13 15.54
CA GLU A 7 1.44 13.88 16.53
C GLU A 7 1.28 12.50 17.18
N VAL A 8 0.04 12.07 17.41
CA VAL A 8 -0.25 10.73 17.93
C VAL A 8 0.19 9.68 16.91
N LEU A 9 -0.15 9.87 15.63
CA LEU A 9 0.27 8.97 14.55
C LEU A 9 1.79 8.93 14.42
N GLN A 10 2.46 10.09 14.44
CA GLN A 10 3.92 10.17 14.35
C GLN A 10 4.61 9.48 15.53
N ARG A 11 4.12 9.65 16.76
CA ARG A 11 4.68 8.97 17.96
C ARG A 11 4.51 7.46 17.90
N ASN A 12 3.47 6.98 17.23
CA ASN A 12 3.16 5.55 17.09
C ASN A 12 3.57 4.98 15.72
N GLU A 13 4.36 5.70 14.93
CA GLU A 13 4.75 5.34 13.56
C GLU A 13 5.28 3.91 13.45
N GLN A 14 6.22 3.54 14.31
CA GLN A 14 6.84 2.21 14.28
C GLN A 14 5.82 1.09 14.53
N HIS A 15 4.90 1.30 15.47
CA HIS A 15 3.84 0.34 15.79
C HIS A 15 2.83 0.25 14.64
N ILE A 16 2.40 1.38 14.09
CA ILE A 16 1.46 1.42 12.96
C ILE A 16 2.06 0.71 11.74
N LEU A 17 3.31 1.03 11.38
CA LEU A 17 4.00 0.40 10.26
C LEU A 17 4.16 -1.11 10.47
N ALA A 18 4.54 -1.56 11.67
CA ALA A 18 4.70 -2.99 11.95
C ALA A 18 3.37 -3.76 11.79
N GLU A 19 2.30 -3.28 12.43
CA GLU A 19 0.97 -3.90 12.35
C GLU A 19 0.39 -3.85 10.93
N TRP A 20 0.56 -2.72 10.25
CA TRP A 20 0.09 -2.56 8.88
C TRP A 20 0.83 -3.50 7.93
N ARG A 21 2.16 -3.52 7.95
CA ARG A 21 2.98 -4.40 7.11
C ARG A 21 2.65 -5.87 7.35
N SER A 22 2.46 -6.29 8.60
CA SER A 22 2.02 -7.65 8.94
C SER A 22 0.72 -8.03 8.21
N LYS A 23 -0.28 -7.13 8.22
CA LYS A 23 -1.52 -7.30 7.46
C LYS A 23 -1.28 -7.31 5.95
N VAL A 24 -0.45 -6.41 5.41
CA VAL A 24 -0.12 -6.40 3.97
C VAL A 24 0.51 -7.72 3.54
N PHE A 25 1.51 -8.22 4.27
CA PHE A 25 2.18 -9.47 3.97
C PHE A 25 1.25 -10.68 4.04
N SER A 26 0.33 -10.73 5.00
CA SER A 26 -0.66 -11.80 5.08
C SER A 26 -1.59 -11.87 3.86
N GLN A 27 -1.74 -10.75 3.13
CA GLN A 27 -2.55 -10.68 1.93
C GLN A 27 -1.76 -11.04 0.66
N VAL A 28 -0.44 -11.21 0.72
CA VAL A 28 0.39 -11.53 -0.46
C VAL A 28 0.67 -13.04 -0.50
N PRO A 29 0.17 -13.78 -1.50
CA PRO A 29 0.52 -15.19 -1.65
C PRO A 29 2.02 -15.34 -1.94
N HIS A 30 2.65 -16.36 -1.35
CA HIS A 30 4.08 -16.70 -1.52
C HIS A 30 5.10 -15.70 -0.95
N VAL A 31 4.67 -14.69 -0.18
CA VAL A 31 5.61 -13.93 0.66
C VAL A 31 5.91 -14.72 1.91
N SER A 32 7.20 -14.97 2.16
CA SER A 32 7.63 -15.66 3.38
C SER A 32 7.39 -14.75 4.58
N LEU A 33 6.49 -15.15 5.49
CA LEU A 33 6.25 -14.51 6.80
C LEU A 33 7.48 -14.52 7.74
N SER A 34 8.62 -15.05 7.27
CA SER A 34 9.85 -15.20 8.05
C SER A 34 10.63 -13.89 8.11
N GLY A 35 10.23 -13.05 9.06
CA GLY A 35 11.02 -11.95 9.60
C GLY A 35 12.19 -12.49 10.44
N SER A 36 13.18 -13.09 9.77
CA SER A 36 14.41 -13.56 10.42
C SER A 36 15.64 -13.10 9.63
N THR A 37 16.41 -12.25 10.33
CA THR A 37 17.81 -11.85 10.11
C THR A 37 18.16 -11.18 8.77
N SER A 38 18.21 -9.84 8.82
CA SER A 38 18.97 -8.97 7.91
C SER A 38 18.86 -9.33 6.42
N LYS A 39 17.73 -8.99 5.78
CA LYS A 39 17.59 -9.20 4.34
C LYS A 39 17.78 -7.89 3.59
N SER A 40 18.82 -7.90 2.77
CA SER A 40 19.15 -6.86 1.81
C SER A 40 18.11 -6.87 0.68
N GLN A 41 18.01 -5.77 -0.07
CA GLN A 41 17.26 -5.67 -1.34
C GLN A 41 17.52 -6.84 -2.31
N PHE A 42 18.64 -7.55 -2.15
CA PHE A 42 19.05 -8.69 -2.97
C PHE A 42 18.55 -10.06 -2.49
N THR A 43 18.17 -10.21 -1.22
CA THR A 43 17.74 -11.51 -0.66
C THR A 43 16.23 -11.61 -0.48
N ASP A 44 15.54 -10.48 -0.31
CA ASP A 44 14.07 -10.43 -0.28
C ASP A 44 13.55 -9.10 -0.85
N PRO A 45 13.61 -8.91 -2.17
CA PRO A 45 13.25 -7.66 -2.83
C PRO A 45 11.78 -7.28 -2.62
N ILE A 46 10.88 -8.26 -2.48
CA ILE A 46 9.45 -8.01 -2.28
C ILE A 46 9.21 -7.42 -0.90
N SER A 47 9.78 -8.03 0.14
CA SER A 47 9.65 -7.52 1.51
C SER A 47 10.30 -6.15 1.65
N TYR A 48 11.48 -5.95 1.06
CA TYR A 48 12.16 -4.65 1.06
C TYR A 48 11.31 -3.54 0.41
N ASN A 49 10.74 -3.80 -0.77
CA ASN A 49 9.90 -2.81 -1.45
C ASN A 49 8.63 -2.50 -0.65
N ILE A 50 7.94 -3.51 -0.12
CA ILE A 50 6.76 -3.30 0.72
C ILE A 50 7.11 -2.45 1.96
N GLU A 51 8.24 -2.73 2.61
CA GLU A 51 8.70 -1.93 3.76
C GLU A 51 9.00 -0.47 3.39
N LYS A 52 9.72 -0.26 2.28
CA LYS A 52 10.04 1.07 1.72
C LYS A 52 8.77 1.84 1.36
N ASP A 53 7.91 1.24 0.55
CA ASP A 53 6.71 1.90 0.00
C ASP A 53 5.70 2.23 1.10
N THR A 54 5.47 1.31 2.05
CA THR A 54 4.60 1.59 3.20
C THR A 54 5.14 2.72 4.07
N ALA A 55 6.47 2.85 4.23
CA ALA A 55 7.04 3.99 4.95
C ALA A 55 6.80 5.31 4.21
N VAL A 56 6.96 5.34 2.89
CA VAL A 56 6.71 6.53 2.05
C VAL A 56 5.24 6.96 2.14
N ILE A 57 4.31 6.02 1.97
CA ILE A 57 2.87 6.27 2.05
C ILE A 57 2.48 6.81 3.43
N PHE A 58 2.97 6.19 4.51
CA PHE A 58 2.68 6.65 5.86
C PHE A 58 3.27 8.04 6.13
N LYS A 59 4.50 8.30 5.68
CA LYS A 59 5.14 9.61 5.80
C LYS A 59 4.34 10.69 5.06
N TRP A 60 3.86 10.37 3.85
CA TRP A 60 2.97 11.25 3.12
C TRP A 60 1.72 11.51 3.95
N LEU A 61 1.04 10.47 4.43
CA LEU A 61 -0.16 10.56 5.28
C LEU A 61 0.04 11.44 6.53
N ILE A 62 1.20 11.50 7.16
CA ILE A 62 1.37 12.34 8.36
C ILE A 62 1.79 13.78 8.09
N LYS A 63 2.42 14.08 6.95
CA LYS A 63 3.12 15.37 6.73
C LYS A 63 2.90 16.03 5.36
N ASN A 64 2.06 15.47 4.49
CA ASN A 64 1.93 15.88 3.08
C ASN A 64 3.33 15.98 2.44
N ALA A 65 3.99 14.83 2.35
CA ALA A 65 5.30 14.70 1.71
C ALA A 65 5.17 14.85 0.17
N ASP A 66 6.25 14.59 -0.58
CA ASP A 66 6.25 14.70 -2.03
C ASP A 66 5.21 13.76 -2.68
N ASP A 67 4.29 14.33 -3.46
CA ASP A 67 3.27 13.58 -4.20
C ASP A 67 3.88 12.62 -5.24
N LYS A 68 5.07 12.94 -5.74
CA LYS A 68 5.80 12.07 -6.65
C LYS A 68 6.28 10.79 -5.95
N ASP A 69 6.84 10.92 -4.76
CA ASP A 69 7.29 9.76 -3.97
C ASP A 69 6.08 8.88 -3.60
N LEU A 70 4.94 9.49 -3.26
CA LEU A 70 3.69 8.75 -3.05
C LEU A 70 3.29 7.98 -4.31
N ALA A 71 3.21 8.66 -5.45
CA ALA A 71 2.82 8.05 -6.72
C ALA A 71 3.70 6.83 -7.08
N GLU A 72 5.02 6.96 -6.95
CA GLU A 72 5.97 5.86 -7.21
C GLU A 72 5.73 4.68 -6.25
N ALA A 73 5.57 4.94 -4.94
CA ALA A 73 5.31 3.90 -3.95
C ALA A 73 3.96 3.17 -4.17
N LEU A 74 2.90 3.92 -4.52
CA LEU A 74 1.59 3.34 -4.83
C LEU A 74 1.63 2.50 -6.10
N GLU A 75 2.32 2.99 -7.15
CA GLU A 75 2.47 2.25 -8.40
C GLU A 75 3.24 0.94 -8.19
N GLU A 76 4.32 0.94 -7.41
CA GLU A 76 5.10 -0.28 -7.12
C GLU A 76 4.26 -1.37 -6.44
N ILE A 77 3.54 -1.01 -5.36
CA ILE A 77 2.63 -1.95 -4.68
C ILE A 77 1.53 -2.44 -5.62
N CYS A 78 0.91 -1.52 -6.38
CA CYS A 78 -0.18 -1.86 -7.30
C CYS A 78 0.30 -2.76 -8.44
N ARG A 79 1.50 -2.53 -8.97
CA ARG A 79 2.12 -3.35 -10.01
C ARG A 79 2.40 -4.76 -9.50
N LEU A 80 2.95 -4.91 -8.31
CA LEU A 80 3.16 -6.21 -7.66
C LEU A 80 1.84 -7.00 -7.59
N ARG A 81 0.77 -6.36 -7.12
CA ARG A 81 -0.58 -6.96 -7.00
C ARG A 81 -1.20 -7.27 -8.37
N ALA A 82 -0.99 -6.41 -9.36
CA ALA A 82 -1.50 -6.61 -10.72
C ALA A 82 -0.87 -7.84 -11.39
N VAL A 83 0.44 -8.05 -11.20
CA VAL A 83 1.17 -9.25 -11.68
C VAL A 83 0.66 -10.52 -10.99
N GLN A 84 0.31 -10.45 -9.71
CA GLN A 84 -0.27 -11.57 -8.96
C GLN A 84 -1.71 -11.92 -9.37
N ASN A 85 -2.31 -11.19 -10.32
CA ASN A 85 -3.66 -11.44 -10.81
C ASN A 85 -4.76 -11.39 -9.73
N SER A 86 -4.50 -10.66 -8.64
CA SER A 86 -5.49 -10.37 -7.60
C SER A 86 -6.64 -9.54 -8.15
N LYS A 87 -7.86 -9.65 -7.60
CA LYS A 87 -8.97 -8.75 -7.96
C LYS A 87 -8.74 -7.34 -7.38
N PRO A 88 -9.35 -6.28 -7.93
CA PRO A 88 -9.16 -4.91 -7.41
C PRO A 88 -9.41 -4.77 -5.90
N SER A 89 -10.47 -5.40 -5.38
CA SER A 89 -10.81 -5.38 -3.95
C SER A 89 -9.76 -6.03 -3.06
N GLU A 90 -9.03 -7.02 -3.58
CA GLU A 90 -7.94 -7.70 -2.86
C GLU A 90 -6.64 -6.90 -2.98
N ALA A 91 -6.33 -6.42 -4.20
CA ALA A 91 -5.13 -5.66 -4.50
C ALA A 91 -5.02 -4.37 -3.67
N LEU A 92 -6.15 -3.69 -3.46
CA LEU A 92 -6.24 -2.43 -2.73
C LEU A 92 -6.49 -2.63 -1.22
N GLY A 93 -6.66 -3.87 -0.77
CA GLY A 93 -6.96 -4.22 0.63
C GLY A 93 -5.99 -3.66 1.67
N PHE A 94 -4.75 -3.35 1.27
CA PHE A 94 -3.73 -2.74 2.12
C PHE A 94 -4.14 -1.35 2.63
N ILE A 95 -4.96 -0.60 1.90
CA ILE A 95 -5.41 0.73 2.29
C ILE A 95 -6.41 0.65 3.46
N TRP A 96 -7.38 -0.27 3.36
CA TRP A 96 -8.30 -0.52 4.47
C TRP A 96 -7.57 -1.10 5.69
N ALA A 97 -6.51 -1.90 5.48
CA ALA A 97 -5.68 -2.38 6.58
C ALA A 97 -5.01 -1.21 7.33
N LEU A 98 -4.50 -0.19 6.62
CA LEU A 98 -3.94 1.02 7.24
C LEU A 98 -5.01 1.76 8.06
N LYS A 99 -6.19 1.99 7.47
CA LYS A 99 -7.31 2.65 8.14
C LYS A 99 -7.69 1.93 9.43
N GLN A 100 -7.83 0.60 9.37
CA GLN A 100 -8.15 -0.22 10.55
C GLN A 100 -7.09 -0.11 11.65
N VAL A 101 -5.81 -0.17 11.31
CA VAL A 101 -4.72 -0.06 12.29
C VAL A 101 -4.75 1.29 12.99
N ILE A 102 -4.94 2.38 12.24
CA ILE A 102 -5.04 3.73 12.80
C ILE A 102 -6.26 3.86 13.71
N HIS A 103 -7.44 3.45 13.25
CA HIS A 103 -8.68 3.54 14.02
C HIS A 103 -8.61 2.73 15.32
N GLN A 104 -8.05 1.51 15.26
CA GLN A 104 -7.85 0.66 16.44
C GLN A 104 -6.89 1.30 17.45
N LEU A 105 -5.79 1.88 16.97
CA LEU A 105 -4.83 2.57 17.83
C LEU A 105 -5.47 3.76 18.55
N LEU A 106 -6.21 4.60 17.82
CA LEU A 106 -6.87 5.78 18.39
C LEU A 106 -8.01 5.40 19.34
N ALA A 107 -8.75 4.34 19.04
CA ALA A 107 -9.76 3.79 19.94
C ALA A 107 -9.15 3.30 21.26
N ASN A 108 -8.05 2.54 21.18
CA ASN A 108 -7.35 2.01 22.36
C ASN A 108 -6.80 3.12 23.26
N GLN A 109 -6.36 4.24 22.68
CA GLN A 109 -5.89 5.42 23.42
C GLN A 109 -7.02 6.37 23.85
N LYS A 110 -8.28 6.06 23.52
CA LYS A 110 -9.47 6.89 23.81
C LYS A 110 -9.37 8.31 23.24
N ILE A 111 -8.80 8.45 22.04
CA ILE A 111 -8.51 9.73 21.38
C ILE A 111 -9.62 10.13 20.38
N ILE A 112 -10.44 9.18 19.91
CA ILE A 112 -11.44 9.42 18.86
C ILE A 112 -12.41 10.55 19.22
N SER A 113 -12.98 10.54 20.43
CA SER A 113 -14.00 11.53 20.83
C SER A 113 -13.44 12.95 21.01
N SER A 114 -12.14 13.08 21.33
CA SER A 114 -11.49 14.38 21.52
C SER A 114 -10.84 14.94 20.24
N ASN A 115 -10.79 14.16 19.16
CA ASN A 115 -10.13 14.56 17.90
C ASN A 115 -10.94 14.14 16.67
N ALA A 116 -12.27 14.31 16.73
CA ALA A 116 -13.16 13.90 15.64
C ALA A 116 -12.78 14.55 14.29
N ASP A 117 -12.53 15.86 14.27
CA ASP A 117 -12.15 16.58 13.04
C ASP A 117 -10.81 16.09 12.48
N GLY A 118 -9.85 15.80 13.35
CA GLY A 118 -8.57 15.24 12.94
C GLY A 118 -8.72 13.83 12.34
N LEU A 119 -9.63 13.02 12.88
CA LEU A 119 -9.90 11.68 12.34
C LEU A 119 -10.54 11.75 10.95
N ILE A 120 -11.43 12.73 10.73
CA ILE A 120 -12.01 12.99 9.41
C ILE A 120 -10.91 13.35 8.40
N ASP A 121 -10.02 14.28 8.75
CA ASP A 121 -8.90 14.67 7.87
C ASP A 121 -7.95 13.50 7.56
N VAL A 122 -7.64 12.65 8.55
CA VAL A 122 -6.86 11.43 8.31
C VAL A 122 -7.59 10.47 7.37
N ASP A 123 -8.89 10.29 7.55
CA ASP A 123 -9.70 9.42 6.69
C ASP A 123 -9.79 9.94 5.25
N GLU A 124 -9.97 11.25 5.06
CA GLU A 124 -9.98 11.90 3.73
C GLU A 124 -8.65 11.68 2.99
N ARG A 125 -7.53 11.74 3.71
CA ARG A 125 -6.20 11.52 3.11
C ARG A 125 -5.95 10.04 2.79
N ILE A 126 -6.50 9.12 3.57
CA ILE A 126 -6.51 7.69 3.22
C ILE A 126 -7.38 7.44 1.98
N ASP A 127 -8.51 8.13 1.85
CA ASP A 127 -9.37 8.01 0.68
C ASP A 127 -8.67 8.54 -0.60
N GLU A 128 -7.86 9.60 -0.48
CA GLU A 128 -7.02 10.08 -1.59
C GLU A 128 -5.96 9.06 -2.01
N ILE A 129 -5.29 8.41 -1.05
CA ILE A 129 -4.38 7.28 -1.32
C ILE A 129 -5.14 6.16 -2.06
N ALA A 130 -6.38 5.87 -1.64
CA ALA A 130 -7.20 4.85 -2.27
C ALA A 130 -7.52 5.18 -3.73
N ARG A 131 -7.87 6.43 -4.00
CA ARG A 131 -8.21 6.94 -5.33
C ARG A 131 -7.03 6.80 -6.29
N GLN A 132 -5.85 7.26 -5.89
CA GLN A 132 -4.64 7.15 -6.72
C GLN A 132 -4.23 5.69 -6.95
N SER A 133 -4.27 4.86 -5.89
CA SER A 133 -3.94 3.43 -5.99
C SER A 133 -4.85 2.69 -6.96
N PHE A 134 -6.14 3.05 -7.00
CA PHE A 134 -7.08 2.47 -7.95
C PHE A 134 -6.67 2.76 -9.40
N ASP A 135 -6.32 4.01 -9.71
CA ASP A 135 -5.87 4.41 -11.04
C ASP A 135 -4.59 3.66 -11.45
N PHE A 136 -3.59 3.58 -10.55
CA PHE A 136 -2.34 2.84 -10.80
C PHE A 136 -2.57 1.35 -11.02
N TYR A 137 -3.40 0.71 -10.21
CA TYR A 137 -3.71 -0.71 -10.35
C TYR A 137 -4.42 -0.98 -11.68
N CYS A 138 -5.42 -0.16 -12.05
CA CYS A 138 -6.11 -0.27 -13.33
C CYS A 138 -5.16 -0.10 -14.51
N ALA A 139 -4.26 0.89 -14.47
CA ALA A 139 -3.24 1.11 -15.50
C ALA A 139 -2.30 -0.11 -15.64
N CYS A 140 -1.81 -0.64 -14.52
CA CYS A 140 -0.96 -1.83 -14.51
C CYS A 140 -1.67 -3.05 -15.12
N ARG A 141 -2.95 -3.28 -14.80
CA ARG A 141 -3.74 -4.38 -15.38
C ARG A 141 -3.95 -4.21 -16.89
N ALA A 142 -4.25 -2.99 -17.34
CA ALA A 142 -4.40 -2.70 -18.77
C ALA A 142 -3.11 -3.01 -19.54
N GLN A 143 -1.96 -2.57 -19.02
CA GLN A 143 -0.64 -2.85 -19.61
C GLN A 143 -0.34 -4.36 -19.69
N ILE A 144 -0.60 -5.11 -18.62
CA ILE A 144 -0.40 -6.58 -18.60
C ILE A 144 -1.26 -7.25 -19.68
N TYR A 145 -2.53 -6.84 -19.82
CA TYR A 145 -3.41 -7.40 -20.84
C TYR A 145 -2.97 -7.05 -22.26
N GLU A 146 -2.55 -5.81 -22.50
CA GLU A 146 -2.02 -5.39 -23.80
C GLU A 146 -0.80 -6.22 -24.20
N LEU A 147 0.15 -6.42 -23.28
CA LEU A 147 1.32 -7.27 -23.50
C LEU A 147 0.90 -8.72 -23.82
N THR A 148 -0.06 -9.26 -23.07
CA THR A 148 -0.58 -10.62 -23.28
C THR A 148 -1.21 -10.77 -24.66
N VAL A 149 -2.05 -9.83 -25.08
CA VAL A 149 -2.70 -9.83 -26.41
C VAL A 149 -1.66 -9.71 -27.53
N ASN A 150 -0.67 -8.83 -27.37
CA ASN A 150 0.38 -8.64 -28.36
C ASN A 150 1.25 -9.88 -28.52
N GLU A 151 1.53 -10.59 -27.43
CA GLU A 151 2.29 -11.83 -27.47
C GLU A 151 1.51 -12.96 -28.17
N ILE A 152 0.21 -13.11 -27.87
CA ILE A 152 -0.67 -14.06 -28.57
C ILE A 152 -0.67 -13.80 -30.07
N LYS A 153 -0.84 -12.54 -30.51
CA LYS A 153 -0.80 -12.18 -31.94
C LYS A 153 0.53 -12.53 -32.61
N ARG A 154 1.65 -12.36 -31.92
CA ARG A 154 2.99 -12.72 -32.43
C ARG A 154 3.16 -14.23 -32.59
N MET A 155 2.65 -15.01 -31.65
CA MET A 155 2.71 -16.47 -31.72
C MET A 155 1.88 -17.01 -32.89
N TYR A 156 0.59 -16.64 -32.98
CA TYR A 156 -0.30 -17.15 -34.03
C TYR A 156 -0.12 -16.49 -35.41
N GLY A 157 0.51 -15.32 -35.48
CA GLY A 157 0.87 -14.68 -36.74
C GLY A 157 2.07 -15.32 -37.45
N ARG A 158 2.88 -16.14 -36.77
CA ARG A 158 4.00 -16.88 -37.36
C ARG A 158 3.60 -18.19 -38.02
N ASP A 159 2.51 -18.82 -37.58
CA ASP A 159 2.05 -20.11 -38.10
C ASP A 159 1.21 -20.00 -39.39
N ALA A 160 0.97 -18.78 -39.87
CA ALA A 160 0.19 -18.48 -41.08
C ALA A 160 1.05 -18.11 -42.31
N GLY A 161 2.37 -18.32 -42.24
CA GLY A 161 3.34 -18.00 -43.30
C GLY A 161 4.08 -19.20 -43.84
#